data_AF-A0A6J1WBS5-F1
#
_entry.id   AF-A0A6J1WBS5-F1
#
_cell.length_a   1.000
_cell.length_b   1.000
_cell.length_c   1.000
_cell.angle_alpha   90.00
_cell.angle_beta   90.00
_cell.angle_gamma   90.00
#
_symmetry.space_group_name_H-M   'P 1'
#
loop_
_entity.id
_entity.type
_entity.pdbx_description
1 polymer ?
#
loop_
_entity_poly.entity_id
_entity_poly.type
_entity_poly.pdbx_seq_one_letter_code
_entity_poly.pdbx_strand_id
1 'polypeptide(L)'
;AILHQEGHMDDALSLTRCQQEQSQAARMIYNTSGLYNQFIKGLDTLLGKTKSSTPVTLPIEGVILSLQDLINYFQHPEEELQHEEKQTKLRSLKNRQNLFQEEGMISLVLNCIDRLNVYSTAAHFAEFAGEDAAESWKEIVNLLYELL
;
A
#
# COMPACT_ATOMS: atom_id res chain seq x y z
N ALA A 1 -17.35 1.43 22.93
CA ALA A 1 -16.92 1.02 24.28
C ALA A 1 -16.58 2.27 25.09
N ILE A 2 -16.91 2.30 26.38
CA ILE A 2 -16.56 3.38 27.31
C ILE A 2 -16.01 2.78 28.59
N LEU A 3 -15.16 3.52 29.31
CA LEU A 3 -14.75 3.14 30.66
C LEU A 3 -15.82 3.63 31.65
N HIS A 4 -16.88 2.84 31.80
CA HIS A 4 -17.96 3.12 32.74
C HIS A 4 -17.62 2.59 34.14
N GLN A 5 -18.03 3.29 35.20
CA GLN A 5 -17.76 2.85 36.57
C GLN A 5 -18.50 1.56 36.95
N GLU A 6 -19.70 1.35 36.39
CA GLU A 6 -20.59 0.25 36.82
C GLU A 6 -20.62 -0.95 35.86
N GLY A 7 -20.31 -0.76 34.56
CA GLY A 7 -20.47 -1.79 33.53
C GLY A 7 -21.91 -2.26 33.31
N HIS A 8 -22.12 -3.11 32.29
CA HIS A 8 -23.39 -3.80 32.07
C HIS A 8 -23.21 -5.32 32.19
N MET A 9 -24.30 -6.05 32.44
CA MET A 9 -24.24 -7.51 32.64
C MET A 9 -24.06 -8.30 31.33
N ASP A 10 -24.22 -7.65 30.18
CA ASP A 10 -24.23 -8.25 28.85
C ASP A 10 -22.96 -7.97 28.03
N ASP A 11 -21.89 -7.46 28.67
CA ASP A 11 -20.63 -7.19 27.96
C ASP A 11 -20.07 -8.47 27.29
N ALA A 12 -20.16 -9.61 27.98
CA ALA A 12 -19.98 -10.98 27.45
C ALA A 12 -18.82 -11.17 26.43
N LEU A 13 -17.72 -10.43 26.57
CA LEU A 13 -16.61 -10.44 25.61
C LEU A 13 -15.85 -11.77 25.67
N SER A 14 -16.09 -12.64 24.70
CA SER A 14 -15.29 -13.85 24.49
C SER A 14 -14.10 -13.57 23.58
N LEU A 15 -12.90 -13.95 24.00
CA LEU A 15 -11.70 -13.80 23.18
C LEU A 15 -11.60 -14.95 22.16
N THR A 16 -11.44 -14.61 20.88
CA THR A 16 -11.19 -15.55 19.79
C THR A 16 -9.97 -15.11 18.98
N ARG A 17 -9.10 -16.04 18.58
CA ARG A 17 -7.85 -15.75 17.87
C ARG A 17 -7.77 -16.51 16.54
N CYS A 18 -7.54 -15.78 15.44
CA CYS A 18 -7.23 -16.36 14.13
C CYS A 18 -5.72 -16.34 13.85
N GLN A 19 -5.00 -17.41 14.17
CA GLN A 19 -3.52 -17.50 14.03
C GLN A 19 -3.02 -17.58 12.58
N GLN A 20 -3.94 -17.51 11.63
CA GLN A 20 -3.67 -17.69 10.22
C GLN A 20 -3.07 -16.42 9.57
N GLU A 21 -2.85 -16.52 8.26
CA GLU A 21 -2.38 -15.50 7.32
C GLU A 21 -2.98 -14.09 7.54
N GLN A 22 -4.19 -13.98 8.09
CA GLN A 22 -4.81 -12.70 8.43
C GLN A 22 -3.97 -11.83 9.38
N SER A 23 -3.27 -12.43 10.34
CA SER A 23 -2.39 -11.70 11.25
C SER A 23 -1.19 -11.07 10.51
N GLN A 24 -0.68 -11.75 9.49
CA GLN A 24 0.42 -11.27 8.66
C GLN A 24 -0.09 -10.18 7.69
N ALA A 25 -1.23 -10.40 7.05
CA ALA A 25 -1.87 -9.42 6.17
C ALA A 25 -2.14 -8.10 6.90
N ALA A 26 -2.66 -8.13 8.13
CA ALA A 26 -2.89 -6.93 8.94
C ALA A 26 -1.59 -6.14 9.20
N ARG A 27 -0.47 -6.83 9.45
CA ARG A 27 0.82 -6.17 9.65
C ARG A 27 1.36 -5.57 8.35
N MET A 28 1.20 -6.26 7.22
CA MET A 28 1.54 -5.75 5.90
C MET A 28 0.76 -4.46 5.61
N ILE A 29 -0.56 -4.47 5.78
CA ILE A 29 -1.43 -3.30 5.58
C ILE A 29 -0.96 -2.11 6.42
N TYR A 30 -0.65 -2.31 7.71
CA TYR A 30 -0.15 -1.25 8.58
C TYR A 30 1.16 -0.63 8.05
N ASN A 31 2.11 -1.46 7.65
CA ASN A 31 3.40 -1.01 7.13
C ASN A 31 3.24 -0.28 5.78
N THR A 32 2.51 -0.86 4.84
CA THR A 32 2.26 -0.27 3.51
C THR A 32 1.53 1.06 3.65
N SER A 33 0.48 1.12 4.48
CA SER A 33 -0.27 2.35 4.72
C SER A 33 0.62 3.45 5.31
N GLY A 34 1.46 3.11 6.29
CA GLY A 34 2.40 4.06 6.87
C GLY A 34 3.37 4.64 5.84
N LEU A 35 3.97 3.77 5.02
CA LEU A 35 4.90 4.17 3.97
C LEU A 35 4.23 5.03 2.90
N TYR A 36 3.05 4.64 2.42
CA TYR A 36 2.37 5.35 1.33
C TYR A 36 1.85 6.70 1.81
N ASN A 37 1.37 6.80 3.05
CA ASN A 37 0.99 8.10 3.62
C ASN A 37 2.20 9.05 3.76
N GLN A 38 3.38 8.53 4.10
CA GLN A 38 4.61 9.34 4.11
C GLN A 38 4.99 9.80 2.70
N PHE A 39 4.91 8.89 1.72
CA PHE A 39 5.17 9.20 0.32
C PHE A 39 4.21 10.26 -0.23
N ILE A 40 2.90 10.09 -0.01
CA ILE A 40 1.84 11.03 -0.41
C ILE A 40 2.10 12.43 0.18
N LYS A 41 2.42 12.53 1.48
CA LYS A 41 2.78 13.82 2.11
C LYS A 41 4.02 14.45 1.50
N GLY A 42 4.99 13.63 1.11
CA GLY A 42 6.16 14.05 0.36
C GLY A 42 5.76 14.70 -0.97
N LEU A 43 4.92 14.02 -1.75
CA LEU A 43 4.40 14.54 -3.02
C LEU A 43 3.58 15.83 -2.83
N ASP A 44 2.72 15.91 -1.82
CA ASP A 44 1.93 17.12 -1.52
C ASP A 44 2.85 18.32 -1.21
N THR A 45 3.98 18.07 -0.54
CA THR A 45 4.98 19.11 -0.26
C THR A 45 5.66 19.62 -1.53
N LEU A 46 5.86 18.74 -2.53
CA LEU A 46 6.40 19.11 -3.84
C LEU A 46 5.39 19.95 -4.65
N LEU A 47 4.11 19.59 -4.62
CA LEU A 47 3.04 20.29 -5.34
C LEU A 47 2.78 21.71 -4.79
N GLY A 48 2.86 21.88 -3.46
CA GLY A 48 2.51 23.15 -2.80
C GLY A 48 3.59 24.23 -2.80
N LYS A 49 4.81 23.94 -3.28
CA LYS A 49 5.96 24.86 -3.19
C LYS A 49 6.54 25.18 -4.55
N THR A 50 6.34 26.41 -4.99
CA THR A 50 7.14 27.04 -6.04
C THR A 50 8.57 27.20 -5.51
N LYS A 51 9.43 26.21 -5.75
CA LYS A 51 10.87 26.21 -5.41
C LYS A 51 11.17 26.48 -3.93
N SER A 52 10.89 25.54 -3.03
CA SER A 52 11.44 25.63 -1.67
C SER A 52 12.89 25.16 -1.62
N SER A 53 13.77 25.95 -1.01
CA SER A 53 15.21 25.66 -0.84
C SER A 53 15.54 24.44 0.03
N THR A 54 14.55 23.78 0.64
CA THR A 54 14.76 22.56 1.43
C THR A 54 14.50 21.30 0.61
N PRO A 55 15.49 20.40 0.47
CA PRO A 55 15.29 19.12 -0.20
C PRO A 55 14.20 18.31 0.50
N VAL A 56 13.20 17.85 -0.25
CA VAL A 56 12.22 16.87 0.25
C VAL A 56 12.75 15.49 -0.08
N THR A 57 13.14 14.72 0.92
CA THR A 57 13.55 13.32 0.73
C THR A 57 12.32 12.44 0.63
N LEU A 58 12.14 11.80 -0.52
CA LEU A 58 11.09 10.81 -0.75
C LEU A 58 11.62 9.39 -0.46
N PRO A 59 10.83 8.50 0.16
CA PRO A 59 11.23 7.11 0.42
C PRO A 59 11.09 6.24 -0.85
N ILE A 60 11.76 6.61 -1.94
CA ILE A 60 11.63 5.99 -3.27
C ILE A 60 11.93 4.48 -3.23
N GLU A 61 13.10 4.08 -2.73
CA GLU A 61 13.51 2.68 -2.65
C GLU A 61 12.53 1.83 -1.83
N GLY A 62 12.06 2.36 -0.69
CA GLY A 62 11.08 1.69 0.15
C GLY A 62 9.75 1.47 -0.57
N VAL A 63 9.29 2.45 -1.36
CA VAL A 63 8.05 2.34 -2.14
C VAL A 63 8.19 1.29 -3.24
N ILE A 64 9.31 1.26 -3.96
CA ILE A 64 9.58 0.26 -5.00
C ILE A 64 9.57 -1.15 -4.42
N LEU A 65 10.35 -1.39 -3.36
CA LEU A 65 10.40 -2.69 -2.69
C LEU A 65 9.02 -3.11 -2.18
N SER A 66 8.28 -2.18 -1.56
CA SER A 66 6.93 -2.46 -1.09
C SER A 66 5.96 -2.81 -2.22
N LEU A 67 6.07 -2.18 -3.40
CA LEU A 67 5.21 -2.49 -4.55
C LEU A 67 5.53 -3.89 -5.11
N GLN A 68 6.83 -4.20 -5.28
CA GLN A 68 7.29 -5.50 -5.75
C GLN A 68 6.84 -6.63 -4.81
N ASP A 69 6.99 -6.43 -3.50
CA ASP A 69 6.53 -7.39 -2.49
C ASP A 69 5.02 -7.62 -2.55
N LEU A 70 4.22 -6.57 -2.77
CA LEU A 70 2.76 -6.70 -2.89
C LEU A 70 2.33 -7.39 -4.19
N ILE A 71 2.98 -7.08 -5.32
CA ILE A 71 2.71 -7.76 -6.60
C ILE A 71 2.96 -9.27 -6.45
N ASN A 72 4.12 -9.63 -5.87
CA ASN A 72 4.45 -11.03 -5.59
C ASN A 72 3.47 -11.66 -4.58
N TYR A 73 3.04 -10.91 -3.56
CA TYR A 73 2.08 -11.39 -2.59
C TYR A 73 0.73 -11.71 -3.26
N PHE A 74 0.26 -10.89 -4.19
CA PHE A 74 -1.00 -11.12 -4.92
C PHE A 74 -0.88 -11.97 -6.19
N GLN A 75 0.29 -12.56 -6.43
CA GLN A 75 0.51 -13.39 -7.60
C GLN A 75 -0.48 -14.56 -7.67
N HIS A 76 -1.00 -14.81 -8.86
CA HIS A 76 -1.88 -15.94 -9.11
C HIS A 76 -1.12 -17.27 -9.00
N PRO A 77 -1.76 -18.34 -8.50
CA PRO A 77 -1.16 -19.66 -8.49
C PRO A 77 -0.89 -20.14 -9.92
N GLU A 78 0.21 -20.88 -10.11
CA GLU A 78 0.62 -21.36 -11.42
C GLU A 78 -0.45 -22.24 -12.08
N GLU A 79 -0.46 -22.24 -13.41
CA GLU A 79 -1.49 -22.96 -14.16
C GLU A 79 -1.38 -24.47 -14.03
N GLU A 80 -0.15 -24.99 -13.86
CA GLU A 80 0.18 -26.41 -13.79
C GLU A 80 -0.12 -27.06 -12.43
N LEU A 81 -0.53 -26.28 -11.42
CA LEU A 81 -0.92 -26.83 -10.11
C LEU A 81 -2.12 -27.77 -10.22
N GLN A 82 -2.13 -28.80 -9.38
CA GLN A 82 -3.29 -29.68 -9.21
C GLN A 82 -4.55 -28.87 -8.86
N HIS A 83 -5.69 -29.23 -9.46
CA HIS A 83 -6.94 -28.47 -9.30
C HIS A 83 -7.34 -28.19 -7.85
N GLU A 84 -7.17 -29.16 -6.95
CA GLU A 84 -7.52 -29.02 -5.53
C GLU A 84 -6.66 -27.97 -4.82
N GLU A 85 -5.35 -28.03 -5.03
CA GLU A 85 -4.40 -27.05 -4.48
C GLU A 85 -4.63 -25.66 -5.07
N LYS A 86 -4.88 -25.58 -6.39
CA LYS A 86 -5.19 -24.33 -7.09
C LYS A 86 -6.44 -23.65 -6.52
N GLN A 87 -7.52 -24.40 -6.31
CA GLN A 87 -8.75 -23.86 -5.71
C GLN A 87 -8.55 -23.37 -4.27
N THR A 88 -7.68 -24.04 -3.51
CA THR A 88 -7.33 -23.60 -2.15
C THR A 88 -6.53 -22.30 -2.16
N LYS A 89 -5.49 -22.20 -3.01
CA LYS A 89 -4.71 -20.96 -3.17
C LYS A 89 -5.55 -19.79 -3.66
N LEU A 90 -6.49 -20.02 -4.61
CA LEU A 90 -7.40 -18.98 -5.10
C LEU A 90 -8.33 -18.45 -3.99
N ARG A 91 -8.83 -19.32 -3.11
CA ARG A 91 -9.63 -18.90 -1.95
C ARG A 91 -8.82 -18.04 -0.98
N SER A 92 -7.58 -18.44 -0.67
CA SER A 92 -6.68 -17.64 0.18
C SER A 92 -6.33 -16.31 -0.47
N LEU A 93 -6.02 -16.28 -1.76
CA LEU A 93 -5.74 -15.05 -2.51
C LEU A 93 -6.93 -14.07 -2.46
N LYS A 94 -8.14 -14.56 -2.71
CA LYS A 94 -9.35 -13.72 -2.63
C LYS A 94 -9.58 -13.18 -1.22
N ASN A 95 -9.36 -13.99 -0.18
CA ASN A 95 -9.46 -13.54 1.21
C ASN A 95 -8.48 -12.39 1.51
N ARG A 96 -7.23 -12.52 1.06
CA ARG A 96 -6.23 -11.45 1.19
C ARG A 96 -6.61 -10.18 0.46
N GLN A 97 -7.09 -10.29 -0.79
CA GLN A 97 -7.56 -9.14 -1.57
C GLN A 97 -8.70 -8.40 -0.85
N ASN A 98 -9.66 -9.14 -0.29
CA ASN A 98 -10.76 -8.56 0.47
C ASN A 98 -10.25 -7.77 1.70
N LEU A 99 -9.29 -8.30 2.46
CA LEU A 99 -8.71 -7.60 3.61
C LEU A 99 -8.08 -6.25 3.21
N PHE A 100 -7.36 -6.21 2.09
CA PHE A 100 -6.76 -4.96 1.60
C PHE A 100 -7.84 -3.97 1.09
N GLN A 101 -8.92 -4.48 0.51
CA GLN A 101 -10.04 -3.65 0.08
C GLN A 101 -10.78 -3.03 1.28
N GLU A 102 -11.04 -3.80 2.33
CA GLU A 102 -11.70 -3.34 3.56
C GLU A 102 -10.91 -2.21 4.25
N GLU A 103 -9.57 -2.30 4.21
CA GLU A 103 -8.67 -1.28 4.76
C GLU A 103 -8.41 -0.11 3.79
N GLY A 104 -9.12 -0.05 2.66
CA GLY A 104 -9.07 1.09 1.73
C GLY A 104 -7.76 1.21 0.95
N MET A 105 -7.00 0.11 0.80
CA MET A 105 -5.67 0.13 0.17
C MET A 105 -5.71 0.58 -1.30
N ILE A 106 -6.78 0.26 -2.03
CA ILE A 106 -6.99 0.71 -3.42
C ILE A 106 -7.03 2.23 -3.48
N SER A 107 -7.71 2.88 -2.53
CA SER A 107 -7.78 4.34 -2.46
C SER A 107 -6.40 4.95 -2.20
N LEU A 108 -5.58 4.32 -1.35
CA LEU A 108 -4.20 4.79 -1.13
C LEU A 108 -3.34 4.69 -2.40
N VAL A 109 -3.43 3.57 -3.13
CA VAL A 109 -2.72 3.39 -4.41
C VAL A 109 -3.17 4.44 -5.44
N LEU A 110 -4.48 4.63 -5.60
CA LEU A 110 -5.02 5.64 -6.52
C LEU A 110 -4.58 7.06 -6.13
N ASN A 111 -4.56 7.38 -4.84
CA ASN A 111 -4.06 8.67 -4.35
C ASN A 111 -2.59 8.93 -4.69
N CYS A 112 -1.75 7.89 -4.70
CA CYS A 112 -0.36 7.97 -5.18
C CYS A 112 -0.32 8.26 -6.67
N ILE A 113 -1.11 7.52 -7.47
CA ILE A 113 -1.20 7.68 -8.92
C ILE A 113 -1.65 9.10 -9.27
N ASP A 114 -2.71 9.60 -8.66
CA ASP A 114 -3.28 10.93 -8.93
C ASP A 114 -2.25 12.05 -8.74
N ARG A 115 -1.43 11.97 -7.68
CA ARG A 115 -0.38 12.97 -7.39
C ARG A 115 0.80 12.86 -8.33
N LEU A 116 1.16 11.64 -8.73
CA LEU A 116 2.21 11.42 -9.73
C LEU A 116 1.78 11.84 -11.13
N ASN A 117 0.48 11.74 -11.45
CA ASN A 117 -0.08 12.07 -12.77
C ASN A 117 -0.07 13.58 -13.08
N VAL A 118 0.13 14.44 -12.07
CA VAL A 118 0.36 15.88 -12.25
C VAL A 118 1.67 16.14 -13.02
N TYR A 119 2.64 15.23 -12.91
CA TYR A 119 3.92 15.37 -13.59
C TYR A 119 3.85 14.75 -15.00
N SER A 120 3.85 15.60 -16.02
CA SER A 120 3.75 15.18 -17.42
C SER A 120 4.96 14.37 -17.93
N THR A 121 6.15 14.57 -17.32
CA THR A 121 7.40 13.89 -17.70
C THR A 121 8.28 13.66 -16.48
N ALA A 122 9.19 12.68 -16.56
CA ALA A 122 10.22 12.47 -15.54
C ALA A 122 11.09 13.72 -15.33
N ALA A 123 11.40 14.45 -16.41
CA ALA A 123 12.14 15.71 -16.33
C ALA A 123 11.38 16.77 -15.52
N HIS A 124 10.06 16.89 -15.70
CA HIS A 124 9.24 17.77 -14.89
C HIS A 124 9.22 17.35 -13.42
N PHE A 125 9.21 16.05 -13.11
CA PHE A 125 9.34 15.56 -11.74
C PHE A 125 10.73 15.86 -11.13
N ALA A 126 11.80 15.76 -11.93
CA ALA A 126 13.18 16.04 -11.50
C ALA A 126 13.36 17.48 -10.99
N GLU A 127 12.64 18.45 -11.58
CA GLU A 127 12.70 19.86 -11.16
C GLU A 127 12.24 20.07 -9.70
N PHE A 128 11.42 19.17 -9.15
CA PHE A 128 10.88 19.26 -7.80
C PHE A 128 11.50 18.24 -6.85
N ALA A 129 11.64 16.99 -7.29
CA ALA A 129 12.07 15.87 -6.45
C ALA A 129 13.58 15.57 -6.55
N GLY A 130 14.29 16.15 -7.53
CA GLY A 130 15.68 15.84 -7.84
C GLY A 130 15.83 14.76 -8.92
N GLU A 131 17.03 14.70 -9.53
CA GLU A 131 17.34 13.78 -10.63
C GLU A 131 17.25 12.31 -10.19
N ASP A 132 17.84 11.96 -9.04
CA ASP A 132 17.83 10.59 -8.50
C ASP A 132 16.41 10.03 -8.34
N ALA A 133 15.47 10.84 -7.86
CA ALA A 133 14.07 10.43 -7.70
C ALA A 133 13.34 10.29 -9.05
N ALA A 134 13.75 11.08 -10.05
CA ALA A 134 13.15 11.05 -11.38
C ALA A 134 13.59 9.85 -12.22
N GLU A 135 14.78 9.30 -11.99
CA GLU A 135 15.21 8.05 -12.63
C GLU A 135 14.25 6.90 -12.30
N SER A 136 13.77 6.84 -11.05
CA SER A 136 12.83 5.82 -10.60
C SER A 136 11.35 6.14 -10.86
N TRP A 137 11.01 7.33 -11.37
CA TRP A 137 9.62 7.75 -11.55
C TRP A 137 8.83 6.79 -12.46
N LYS A 138 9.40 6.44 -13.60
CA LYS A 138 8.76 5.54 -14.57
C LYS A 138 8.54 4.14 -13.99
N GLU A 139 9.50 3.65 -13.22
CA GLU A 139 9.41 2.36 -12.54
C GLU A 139 8.28 2.34 -11.52
N ILE A 140 8.20 3.35 -10.65
CA ILE A 140 7.13 3.47 -9.65
C ILE A 140 5.76 3.50 -10.33
N VAL A 141 5.59 4.30 -11.38
CA VAL A 141 4.32 4.40 -12.11
C VAL A 141 3.93 3.04 -12.70
N ASN A 142 4.86 2.32 -13.33
CA ASN A 142 4.58 0.99 -13.88
C ASN A 142 4.16 0.00 -12.78
N LEU A 143 4.89 -0.04 -11.67
CA LEU A 143 4.59 -0.93 -10.54
C LEU A 143 3.23 -0.61 -9.88
N LEU A 144 2.85 0.67 -9.80
CA LEU A 144 1.53 1.08 -9.29
C LEU A 144 0.40 0.55 -10.17
N TYR A 145 0.55 0.57 -11.50
CA TYR A 145 -0.44 0.01 -12.42
C TYR A 145 -0.42 -1.51 -12.47
N GLU A 146 0.74 -2.15 -12.27
CA GLU A 146 0.84 -3.62 -12.21
C GLU A 146 0.21 -4.19 -10.93
N LEU A 147 0.28 -3.46 -9.82
CA LEU A 147 -0.36 -3.85 -8.56
C LEU A 147 -1.90 -3.75 -8.60
N LEU A 148 -2.44 -2.86 -9.44
CA LEU A 148 -3.88 -2.56 -9.53
C LEU A 148 -4.63 -3.59 -10.39
#